data_AF-A0AAV9LQB6-F1
#
_entry.id   AF-A0AAV9LQB6-F1
#
_cell.length_a   1.000
_cell.length_b   1.000
_cell.length_c   1.000
_cell.angle_alpha   90.00
_cell.angle_beta   90.00
_cell.angle_gamma   90.00
#
_symmetry.space_group_name_H-M   'P 1'
#
loop_
_entity.id
_entity.type
_entity.pdbx_description
1 polymer ?
#
loop_
_entity_poly.entity_id
_entity_poly.type
_entity_poly.pdbx_seq_one_letter_code
_entity_poly.pdbx_strand_id
1 'polypeptide(L)'
;MASNSTEPTASKIVAKLNLKAHPEGGFYSETFRDNSVILSRSHLPSTYKVDRPISTCIYFLLPSGSASHLHRIPCAETWHFYMGDPITVMELNETDGKVKLTCIGPDPLVDDQFVQYTVPPNVWFGAFPTKDYNISSDMQVTKAPTRDGEKHFSLVGCTCAPAFQFEDFELAKRSDLVSRFPAHESLVSLLAFPDL
;
A
#
# COMPACT_ATOMS: atom_id res chain seq x y z
N MET A 1 -37.98 -8.64 15.05
CA MET A 1 -36.59 -8.94 15.42
C MET A 1 -35.70 -7.98 14.64
N ALA A 2 -35.13 -6.98 15.31
CA ALA A 2 -34.21 -6.04 14.65
C ALA A 2 -32.87 -6.75 14.43
N SER A 3 -32.42 -6.86 13.18
CA SER A 3 -31.09 -7.33 12.87
C SER A 3 -30.08 -6.28 13.36
N ASN A 4 -29.46 -6.51 14.51
CA ASN A 4 -28.32 -5.74 15.00
C ASN A 4 -27.06 -6.07 14.18
N SER A 5 -27.11 -5.97 12.86
CA SER A 5 -25.90 -5.94 12.04
C SER A 5 -25.29 -4.56 12.21
N THR A 6 -24.45 -4.39 13.24
CA THR A 6 -23.60 -3.21 13.33
C THR A 6 -22.60 -3.29 12.20
N GLU A 7 -22.84 -2.53 11.13
CA GLU A 7 -21.90 -2.45 10.02
C GLU A 7 -20.48 -2.16 10.54
N PRO A 8 -19.46 -2.85 9.99
CA PRO A 8 -18.08 -2.62 10.40
C PRO A 8 -17.67 -1.20 10.01
N THR A 9 -17.13 -0.45 10.98
CA THR A 9 -16.54 0.87 10.72
C THR A 9 -15.03 0.80 10.80
N ALA A 10 -14.33 1.69 10.10
CA ALA A 10 -12.87 1.77 10.13
C ALA A 10 -12.34 1.88 11.56
N SER A 11 -12.89 2.79 12.39
CA SER A 11 -12.50 2.95 13.79
C SER A 11 -12.68 1.68 14.64
N LYS A 12 -13.78 0.94 14.45
CA LYS A 12 -14.02 -0.32 15.16
C LYS A 12 -13.00 -1.38 14.79
N ILE A 13 -12.62 -1.47 13.51
CA ILE A 13 -11.60 -2.42 13.05
C ILE A 13 -10.22 -2.01 13.57
N VAL A 14 -9.86 -0.72 13.45
CA VAL A 14 -8.61 -0.17 14.00
C VAL A 14 -8.49 -0.51 15.49
N ALA A 15 -9.53 -0.28 16.28
CA ALA A 15 -9.54 -0.62 17.69
C ALA A 15 -9.47 -2.14 17.94
N LYS A 16 -10.23 -2.95 17.19
CA LYS A 16 -10.29 -4.40 17.36
C LYS A 16 -8.96 -5.10 17.03
N LEU A 17 -8.27 -4.63 15.99
CA LEU A 17 -7.00 -5.19 15.52
C LEU A 17 -5.78 -4.46 16.10
N ASN A 18 -5.99 -3.48 16.99
CA ASN A 18 -4.94 -2.68 17.62
C ASN A 18 -4.01 -2.02 16.57
N LEU A 19 -4.60 -1.46 15.52
CA LEU A 19 -3.85 -0.79 14.45
C LEU A 19 -3.38 0.59 14.93
N LYS A 20 -2.17 0.97 14.51
CA LYS A 20 -1.55 2.28 14.77
C LYS A 20 -1.41 3.03 13.46
N ALA A 21 -1.37 4.36 13.49
CA ALA A 21 -1.09 5.15 12.29
C ALA A 21 0.26 4.74 11.69
N HIS A 22 0.30 4.51 10.37
CA HIS A 22 1.54 4.18 9.65
C HIS A 22 2.21 5.49 9.16
N PRO A 23 3.56 5.59 9.13
CA PRO A 23 4.26 6.78 8.63
C PRO A 23 3.88 7.19 7.21
N GLU A 24 3.51 6.22 6.36
CA GLU A 24 3.09 6.47 4.99
C GLU A 24 1.59 6.82 4.83
N GLY A 25 0.83 6.85 5.93
CA GLY A 25 -0.64 6.99 5.91
C GLY A 25 -1.37 5.66 6.10
N GLY A 26 -2.65 5.74 6.48
CA GLY A 26 -3.42 4.58 6.92
C GLY A 26 -3.03 4.07 8.31
N PHE A 27 -3.45 2.85 8.63
CA PHE A 27 -3.23 2.20 9.92
C PHE A 27 -2.68 0.80 9.73
N TYR A 28 -1.77 0.35 10.59
CA TYR A 28 -1.16 -0.97 10.49
C TYR A 28 -0.91 -1.62 11.85
N SER A 29 -0.67 -2.93 11.84
CA SER A 29 -0.14 -3.67 12.99
C SER A 29 0.62 -4.90 12.51
N GLU A 30 1.85 -5.09 12.99
CA GLU A 30 2.63 -6.31 12.72
C GLU A 30 2.06 -7.48 13.52
N THR A 31 1.67 -8.53 12.82
CA THR A 31 1.04 -9.73 13.41
C THR A 31 1.99 -10.92 13.48
N PHE A 32 3.06 -10.89 12.67
CA PHE A 32 4.02 -11.98 12.57
C PHE A 32 5.40 -11.46 12.16
N ARG A 33 6.43 -12.04 12.78
CA ARG A 33 7.84 -11.88 12.41
C ARG A 33 8.58 -13.20 12.64
N ASP A 34 9.11 -13.77 11.57
CA ASP A 34 9.82 -15.05 11.61
C ASP A 34 11.30 -14.88 11.97
N ASN A 35 11.62 -15.08 13.25
CA ASN A 35 12.99 -15.04 13.76
C ASN A 35 13.65 -16.43 13.82
N SER A 36 13.07 -17.46 13.19
CA SER A 36 13.67 -18.81 13.18
C SER A 36 15.06 -18.84 12.53
N VAL A 37 15.27 -17.97 11.54
CA VAL A 37 16.55 -17.74 10.87
C VAL A 37 16.74 -16.24 10.69
N ILE A 38 17.98 -15.77 10.90
CA ILE A 38 18.39 -14.40 10.61
C ILE A 38 19.42 -14.45 9.47
N LEU A 39 19.06 -13.88 8.31
CA LEU A 39 19.93 -13.70 7.16
C LEU A 39 20.89 -12.53 7.47
N SER A 40 22.19 -12.82 7.53
CA SER A 40 23.18 -11.75 7.67
C SER A 40 23.18 -10.84 6.46
N ARG A 41 23.31 -9.53 6.69
CA ARG A 41 23.40 -8.48 5.66
C ARG A 41 24.45 -8.79 4.60
N SER A 42 25.57 -9.44 4.96
CA SER A 42 26.63 -9.82 4.02
C SER A 42 26.17 -10.80 2.93
N HIS A 43 25.08 -11.53 3.16
CA HIS A 43 24.48 -12.47 2.20
C HIS A 43 23.28 -11.88 1.45
N LEU A 44 22.94 -10.60 1.68
CA LEU A 44 21.82 -9.92 1.05
C LEU A 44 22.30 -8.92 -0.01
N PRO A 45 21.45 -8.56 -1.00
CA PRO A 45 21.73 -7.46 -1.90
C PRO A 45 22.09 -6.16 -1.16
N SER A 46 22.96 -5.34 -1.74
CA SER A 46 23.47 -4.11 -1.11
C SER A 46 22.40 -3.08 -0.72
N THR A 47 21.19 -3.20 -1.27
CA THR A 47 20.01 -2.38 -0.92
C THR A 47 19.50 -2.64 0.50
N TYR A 48 19.80 -3.80 1.09
CA TYR A 48 19.47 -4.10 2.48
C TYR A 48 20.51 -3.48 3.43
N LYS A 49 20.05 -2.69 4.41
CA LYS A 49 20.93 -1.96 5.35
C LYS A 49 21.18 -2.72 6.66
N VAL A 50 20.39 -3.75 6.96
CA VAL A 50 20.49 -4.53 8.21
C VAL A 50 20.19 -6.02 7.99
N ASP A 51 20.61 -6.85 8.95
CA ASP A 51 20.29 -8.28 9.01
C ASP A 51 18.77 -8.53 8.97
N ARG A 52 18.36 -9.68 8.43
CA ARG A 52 16.96 -9.96 8.13
C ARG A 52 16.39 -11.22 8.76
N PRO A 53 15.32 -11.08 9.57
CA PRO A 53 14.40 -12.18 9.78
C PRO A 53 13.81 -12.67 8.44
N ILE A 54 13.29 -13.90 8.41
CA ILE A 54 12.83 -14.52 7.17
C ILE A 54 11.64 -13.79 6.57
N SER A 55 10.66 -13.41 7.37
CA SER A 55 9.47 -12.74 6.87
C SER A 55 8.71 -11.98 7.95
N THR A 56 7.85 -11.07 7.52
CA THR A 56 6.89 -10.34 8.36
C THR A 56 5.52 -10.36 7.72
N CYS A 57 4.48 -10.26 8.53
CA CYS A 57 3.12 -10.00 8.07
C CYS A 57 2.48 -8.90 8.92
N ILE A 58 1.72 -8.03 8.28
CA ILE A 58 0.98 -6.95 8.93
C ILE A 58 -0.50 -6.98 8.52
N TYR A 59 -1.37 -6.46 9.37
CA TYR A 59 -2.62 -5.86 8.89
C TYR A 59 -2.35 -4.43 8.43
N PHE A 60 -3.03 -4.00 7.36
CA PHE A 60 -3.05 -2.62 6.90
C PHE A 60 -4.49 -2.20 6.56
N LEU A 61 -4.92 -1.05 7.08
CA LEU A 61 -6.24 -0.47 6.83
C LEU A 61 -6.10 0.94 6.27
N LEU A 62 -6.77 1.19 5.15
CA LEU A 62 -6.77 2.48 4.47
C LEU A 62 -8.21 3.02 4.32
N PRO A 63 -8.59 4.06 5.08
CA PRO A 63 -9.89 4.72 4.91
C PRO A 63 -9.97 5.51 3.60
N SER A 64 -11.18 5.67 3.06
CA SER A 64 -11.47 6.62 1.99
C SER A 64 -11.02 8.04 2.40
N GLY A 65 -10.46 8.76 1.44
CA GLY A 65 -9.86 10.08 1.64
C GLY A 65 -8.43 10.06 2.18
N SER A 66 -7.87 8.87 2.45
CA SER A 66 -6.45 8.68 2.81
C SER A 66 -5.66 8.06 1.67
N ALA A 67 -4.33 8.05 1.81
CA ALA A 67 -3.41 7.39 0.89
C ALA A 67 -2.29 6.68 1.67
N SER A 68 -1.78 5.58 1.12
CA SER A 68 -0.43 5.09 1.38
C SER A 68 0.49 5.80 0.41
N HIS A 69 1.33 6.68 0.94
CA HIS A 69 2.19 7.54 0.12
C HIS A 69 3.31 6.74 -0.55
N LEU A 70 3.84 7.28 -1.64
CA LEU A 70 4.90 6.67 -2.43
C LEU A 70 6.12 6.37 -1.57
N HIS A 71 6.49 5.10 -1.52
CA HIS A 71 7.63 4.59 -0.79
C HIS A 71 8.29 3.46 -1.56
N ARG A 72 9.46 3.03 -1.10
CA ARG A 72 10.23 1.93 -1.69
C ARG A 72 10.88 1.11 -0.59
N ILE A 73 10.85 -0.20 -0.78
CA ILE A 73 11.47 -1.19 0.10
C ILE A 73 12.21 -2.24 -0.74
N PRO A 74 13.26 -2.88 -0.19
CA PRO A 74 14.05 -3.85 -0.92
C PRO A 74 13.47 -5.27 -0.91
N CYS A 75 12.45 -5.55 -0.10
CA CYS A 75 11.73 -6.82 -0.13
C CYS A 75 10.56 -6.80 -1.11
N ALA A 76 10.17 -7.97 -1.60
CA ALA A 76 8.89 -8.12 -2.26
C ALA A 76 7.79 -8.04 -1.20
N GLU A 77 6.68 -7.39 -1.54
CA GLU A 77 5.54 -7.26 -0.64
C GLU A 77 4.27 -7.80 -1.29
N THR A 78 3.71 -8.85 -0.68
CA THR A 78 2.46 -9.45 -1.13
C THR A 78 1.29 -8.88 -0.34
N TRP A 79 0.37 -8.28 -1.07
CA TRP A 79 -0.89 -7.70 -0.59
C TRP A 79 -2.00 -8.73 -0.71
N HIS A 80 -2.78 -8.91 0.34
CA HIS A 80 -3.88 -9.85 0.44
C HIS A 80 -5.16 -9.11 0.79
N PHE A 81 -6.20 -9.18 -0.05
CA PHE A 81 -7.48 -8.56 0.27
C PHE A 81 -8.19 -9.30 1.42
N TYR A 82 -8.69 -8.56 2.41
CA TYR A 82 -9.50 -9.14 3.50
C TYR A 82 -10.94 -8.64 3.50
N MET A 83 -11.18 -7.33 3.51
CA MET A 83 -12.55 -6.78 3.47
C MET A 83 -12.58 -5.29 3.11
N GLY A 84 -13.80 -4.82 2.79
CA GLY A 84 -14.07 -3.41 2.50
C GLY A 84 -14.16 -3.12 1.00
N ASP A 85 -13.82 -1.90 0.62
CA ASP A 85 -13.71 -1.47 -0.77
C ASP A 85 -12.37 -1.93 -1.38
N PRO A 86 -12.29 -2.13 -2.72
CA PRO A 86 -11.04 -2.41 -3.39
C PRO A 86 -10.03 -1.27 -3.22
N ILE A 87 -8.74 -1.63 -3.24
CA ILE A 87 -7.59 -0.73 -3.15
C ILE A 87 -6.76 -0.83 -4.43
N THR A 88 -6.26 0.29 -4.93
CA THR A 88 -5.36 0.31 -6.08
C THR A 88 -3.94 0.55 -5.59
N VAL A 89 -3.04 -0.36 -5.96
CA VAL A 89 -1.59 -0.17 -5.79
C VAL A 89 -1.05 0.46 -7.07
N MET A 90 -0.36 1.59 -6.91
CA MET A 90 0.35 2.27 -7.99
C MET A 90 1.85 1.97 -7.88
N GLU A 91 2.45 1.52 -8.96
CA GLU A 91 3.88 1.21 -9.07
C GLU A 91 4.51 2.11 -10.14
N LEU A 92 5.65 2.72 -9.83
CA LEU A 92 6.44 3.54 -10.74
C LEU A 92 7.75 2.84 -11.07
N ASN A 93 7.92 2.46 -12.34
CA ASN A 93 9.12 1.76 -12.80
C ASN A 93 10.18 2.77 -13.26
N GLU A 94 11.28 2.87 -12.51
CA GLU A 94 12.37 3.80 -12.84
C GLU A 94 13.14 3.42 -14.12
N THR A 95 13.04 2.17 -14.59
CA THR A 95 13.80 1.68 -15.76
C THR A 95 13.20 2.18 -17.08
N ASP A 96 11.87 2.22 -17.17
CA ASP A 96 11.16 2.62 -18.39
C ASP A 96 10.18 3.79 -18.20
N GLY A 97 10.11 4.34 -16.99
CA GLY A 97 9.25 5.46 -16.64
C GLY A 97 7.77 5.13 -16.57
N LYS A 98 7.38 3.85 -16.71
CA LYS A 98 5.96 3.46 -16.75
C LYS A 98 5.32 3.43 -15.38
N VAL A 99 4.02 3.70 -15.38
CA VAL A 99 3.14 3.51 -14.24
C VAL A 99 2.32 2.24 -14.45
N LYS A 100 2.24 1.42 -13.41
CA LYS A 100 1.32 0.29 -13.33
C LYS A 100 0.32 0.54 -12.21
N LEU A 101 -0.95 0.25 -12.49
CA LEU A 101 -2.04 0.32 -11.53
C LEU A 101 -2.61 -1.09 -11.38
N THR A 102 -2.61 -1.60 -10.16
CA THR A 102 -3.14 -2.94 -9.86
C THR A 102 -4.28 -2.81 -8.86
N CYS A 103 -5.49 -3.20 -9.26
CA CYS A 103 -6.65 -3.20 -8.37
C CYS A 103 -6.70 -4.50 -7.56
N ILE A 104 -6.76 -4.36 -6.23
CA ILE A 104 -6.85 -5.46 -5.28
C ILE A 104 -8.21 -5.38 -4.59
N GLY A 105 -9.02 -6.44 -4.66
CA GLY A 105 -10.41 -6.40 -4.22
C GLY A 105 -11.03 -7.77 -3.93
N PRO A 106 -12.31 -7.79 -3.51
CA PRO A 106 -12.99 -9.01 -3.03
C PRO A 106 -13.40 -9.99 -4.14
N ASP A 107 -13.53 -9.53 -5.39
CA ASP A 107 -14.17 -10.29 -6.46
C ASP A 107 -13.15 -10.70 -7.54
N PRO A 108 -12.69 -11.96 -7.54
CA PRO A 108 -11.75 -12.44 -8.55
C PRO A 108 -12.39 -12.68 -9.92
N LEU A 109 -13.71 -12.50 -10.07
CA LEU A 109 -14.42 -12.65 -11.35
C LEU A 109 -14.58 -11.32 -12.09
N VAL A 110 -14.26 -10.20 -11.44
CA VAL A 110 -14.20 -8.89 -12.11
C VAL A 110 -12.87 -8.77 -12.84
N ASP A 111 -12.94 -8.43 -14.13
CA ASP A 111 -11.75 -8.18 -14.95
C ASP A 111 -10.83 -7.13 -14.29
N ASP A 112 -9.52 -7.35 -14.36
CA ASP A 112 -8.47 -6.48 -13.79
C ASP A 112 -8.52 -6.29 -12.25
N GLN A 113 -9.23 -7.15 -11.52
CA GLN A 113 -9.18 -7.21 -10.05
C GLN A 113 -8.49 -8.48 -9.54
N PHE A 114 -7.62 -8.32 -8.55
CA PHE A 114 -6.90 -9.41 -7.91
C PHE A 114 -7.27 -9.52 -6.43
N VAL A 115 -7.44 -10.73 -5.91
CA VAL A 115 -7.56 -10.93 -4.45
C VAL A 115 -6.20 -10.90 -3.74
N GLN A 116 -5.12 -11.04 -4.50
CA GLN A 116 -3.74 -11.02 -4.02
C GLN A 116 -2.82 -10.49 -5.12
N TYR A 117 -1.83 -9.68 -4.74
CA TYR A 117 -0.82 -9.16 -5.66
C TYR A 117 0.52 -8.96 -4.96
N THR A 118 1.63 -9.10 -5.69
CA THR A 118 2.98 -8.89 -5.15
C THR A 118 3.65 -7.73 -5.86
N VAL A 119 3.97 -6.69 -5.10
CA VAL A 119 4.84 -5.60 -5.54
C VAL A 119 6.29 -6.11 -5.53
N PRO A 120 7.03 -5.98 -6.64
CA PRO A 120 8.41 -6.43 -6.68
C PRO A 120 9.35 -5.53 -5.85
N PRO A 121 10.51 -6.06 -5.41
CA PRO A 121 11.54 -5.30 -4.72
C PRO A 121 11.95 -4.01 -5.43
N ASN A 122 12.29 -2.98 -4.66
CA ASN A 122 12.92 -1.74 -5.11
C ASN A 122 12.11 -0.96 -6.17
N VAL A 123 10.80 -1.14 -6.21
CA VAL A 123 9.88 -0.31 -6.99
C VAL A 123 9.29 0.77 -6.09
N TRP A 124 9.11 1.98 -6.62
CA TRP A 124 8.33 3.00 -5.93
C TRP A 124 6.86 2.64 -6.03
N PHE A 125 6.19 2.52 -4.90
CA PHE A 125 4.77 2.21 -4.89
C PHE A 125 4.04 2.91 -3.75
N GLY A 126 2.74 3.06 -3.94
CA GLY A 126 1.81 3.59 -2.95
C GLY A 126 0.43 3.05 -3.26
N ALA A 127 -0.56 3.39 -2.43
CA ALA A 127 -1.90 2.86 -2.61
C ALA A 127 -2.99 3.86 -2.22
N PHE A 128 -4.16 3.71 -2.83
CA PHE A 128 -5.35 4.48 -2.50
C PHE A 128 -6.61 3.63 -2.65
N PRO A 129 -7.70 3.91 -1.89
CA PRO A 129 -8.97 3.23 -2.08
C PRO A 129 -9.48 3.47 -3.51
N THR A 130 -9.66 2.41 -4.30
CA THR A 130 -9.86 2.48 -5.77
C THR A 130 -10.97 3.44 -6.16
N LYS A 131 -12.06 3.46 -5.38
CA LYS A 131 -13.26 4.27 -5.64
C LYS A 131 -13.11 5.76 -5.28
N ASP A 132 -11.95 6.20 -4.79
CA ASP A 132 -11.68 7.63 -4.51
C ASP A 132 -11.25 8.41 -5.76
N TYR A 133 -10.86 7.72 -6.83
CA TYR A 133 -10.36 8.33 -8.06
C TYR A 133 -10.92 7.63 -9.29
N ASN A 134 -11.17 8.40 -10.35
CA ASN A 134 -11.41 7.86 -11.69
C ASN A 134 -10.14 8.06 -12.50
N ILE A 135 -9.64 6.98 -13.11
CA ILE A 135 -8.44 6.98 -13.94
C ILE A 135 -8.85 6.59 -15.36
N SER A 136 -8.61 7.47 -16.32
CA SER A 136 -8.88 7.23 -17.74
C SER A 136 -7.76 6.40 -18.39
N SER A 137 -8.02 5.90 -19.60
CA SER A 137 -7.05 5.09 -20.37
C SER A 137 -5.76 5.84 -20.74
N ASP A 138 -5.79 7.17 -20.76
CA ASP A 138 -4.63 8.05 -20.94
C ASP A 138 -4.00 8.50 -19.60
N MET A 139 -4.32 7.81 -18.51
CA MET A 139 -3.75 8.00 -17.16
C MET A 139 -4.05 9.37 -16.54
N GLN A 140 -5.11 10.05 -16.99
CA GLN A 140 -5.62 11.24 -16.30
C GLN A 140 -6.42 10.83 -15.07
N VAL A 141 -6.20 11.56 -13.98
CA VAL A 141 -6.82 11.27 -12.67
C VAL A 141 -7.80 12.38 -12.34
N THR A 142 -9.01 11.99 -11.96
CA THR A 142 -9.98 12.91 -11.36
C THR A 142 -10.45 12.35 -10.02
N LYS A 143 -10.58 13.24 -9.03
CA LYS A 143 -11.07 12.85 -7.70
C LYS A 143 -12.56 12.54 -7.77
N ALA A 144 -12.97 11.38 -7.27
CA ALA A 144 -14.37 11.03 -7.11
C ALA A 144 -15.01 11.84 -5.96
N PRO A 145 -16.36 11.89 -5.85
CA PRO A 145 -17.02 12.52 -4.71
C PRO A 145 -16.50 11.96 -3.38
N THR A 146 -16.30 12.84 -2.39
CA THR A 146 -15.84 12.44 -1.06
C THR A 146 -16.78 11.41 -0.44
N ARG A 147 -16.19 10.37 0.15
CA ARG A 147 -16.93 9.30 0.83
C ARG A 147 -16.55 9.26 2.30
N ASP A 148 -17.44 8.75 3.13
CA ASP A 148 -17.23 8.64 4.57
C ASP A 148 -16.17 7.56 4.87
N GLY A 149 -14.97 7.97 5.30
CA GLY A 149 -13.87 7.06 5.61
C GLY A 149 -14.16 6.09 6.76
N GLU A 150 -15.16 6.36 7.60
CA GLU A 150 -15.60 5.39 8.61
C GLU A 150 -16.38 4.23 8.00
N LYS A 151 -17.03 4.43 6.85
CA LYS A 151 -17.86 3.43 6.16
C LYS A 151 -17.18 2.82 4.94
N HIS A 152 -16.24 3.56 4.35
CA HIS A 152 -15.50 3.16 3.17
C HIS A 152 -14.02 3.06 3.50
N PHE A 153 -13.49 1.86 3.50
CA PHE A 153 -12.09 1.56 3.77
C PHE A 153 -11.68 0.27 3.07
N SER A 154 -10.38 0.03 2.96
CA SER A 154 -9.81 -1.25 2.53
C SER A 154 -9.02 -1.84 3.68
N LEU A 155 -9.32 -3.08 4.08
CA LEU A 155 -8.48 -3.87 4.99
C LEU A 155 -7.77 -4.94 4.17
N VAL A 156 -6.45 -4.96 4.28
CA VAL A 156 -5.56 -5.92 3.62
C VAL A 156 -4.55 -6.49 4.61
N GLY A 157 -3.90 -7.57 4.22
CA GLY A 157 -2.67 -8.04 4.84
C GLY A 157 -1.49 -7.81 3.91
N CYS A 158 -0.34 -7.43 4.46
CA CYS A 158 0.89 -7.30 3.68
C CYS A 158 1.96 -8.23 4.24
N THR A 159 2.53 -9.07 3.39
CA THR A 159 3.60 -10.02 3.75
C THR A 159 4.88 -9.62 3.03
N CYS A 160 5.96 -9.42 3.79
CA CYS A 160 7.30 -9.18 3.25
C CYS A 160 8.21 -10.39 3.49
N ALA A 161 8.93 -10.80 2.45
CA ALA A 161 9.98 -11.81 2.54
C ALA A 161 11.15 -11.42 1.61
N PRO A 162 12.38 -11.16 2.12
CA PRO A 162 12.78 -11.09 3.53
C PRO A 162 11.96 -10.09 4.37
N ALA A 163 12.01 -10.22 5.70
CA ALA A 163 11.24 -9.38 6.63
C ALA A 163 11.42 -7.87 6.39
N PHE A 164 10.35 -7.11 6.61
CA PHE A 164 10.39 -5.65 6.62
C PHE A 164 11.26 -5.12 7.78
N GLN A 165 12.01 -4.05 7.51
CA GLN A 165 12.73 -3.25 8.50
C GLN A 165 12.65 -1.77 8.09
N PHE A 166 12.41 -0.89 9.06
CA PHE A 166 12.25 0.54 8.82
C PHE A 166 13.52 1.21 8.30
N GLU A 167 14.69 0.67 8.61
CA GLU A 167 15.98 1.19 8.13
C GLU A 167 16.05 1.22 6.60
N ASP A 168 15.33 0.31 5.94
CA ASP A 168 15.27 0.21 4.49
C ASP A 168 14.07 0.93 3.87
N PHE A 169 13.15 1.43 4.69
CA PHE A 169 11.97 2.13 4.22
C PHE A 169 12.35 3.51 3.71
N GLU A 170 12.15 3.73 2.41
CA GLU A 170 12.43 4.99 1.75
C GLU A 170 11.11 5.66 1.37
N LEU A 171 10.84 6.81 1.99
CA LEU A 171 9.67 7.61 1.65
C LEU A 171 10.03 8.64 0.57
N ALA A 172 9.21 8.73 -0.46
CA ALA A 172 9.47 9.64 -1.58
C ALA A 172 9.24 11.10 -1.21
N LYS A 173 10.10 11.97 -1.74
CA LYS A 173 9.79 13.40 -1.86
C LYS A 173 9.10 13.65 -3.19
N ARG A 174 8.10 14.53 -3.19
CA ARG A 174 7.32 14.84 -4.40
C ARG A 174 8.21 15.40 -5.49
N SER A 175 9.03 16.40 -5.17
CA SER A 175 10.00 17.01 -6.08
C SER A 175 10.90 15.98 -6.78
N ASP A 176 11.41 14.99 -6.03
CA ASP A 176 12.27 13.94 -6.58
C ASP A 176 11.53 13.06 -7.58
N LEU A 177 10.32 12.58 -7.25
CA LEU A 177 9.57 11.70 -8.15
C LEU A 177 8.97 12.41 -9.36
N VAL A 178 8.50 13.66 -9.21
CA VAL A 178 8.00 14.44 -10.36
C VAL A 178 9.11 14.64 -11.39
N SER A 179 10.36 14.87 -10.95
CA SER A 179 11.50 15.01 -11.86
C SER A 179 11.82 13.71 -12.64
N ARG A 180 11.56 12.55 -12.03
CA ARG A 180 11.79 11.22 -12.64
C ARG A 180 10.63 10.76 -13.53
N PHE A 181 9.41 11.16 -13.20
CA PHE A 181 8.17 10.77 -13.88
C PHE A 181 7.36 11.99 -14.35
N PRO A 182 7.94 12.88 -15.20
CA PRO A 182 7.29 14.14 -15.57
C PRO A 182 5.98 13.94 -16.35
N ALA A 183 5.87 12.85 -17.11
CA ALA A 183 4.65 12.49 -17.83
C ALA A 183 3.49 12.06 -16.90
N HIS A 184 3.78 11.79 -15.62
CA HIS A 184 2.84 11.27 -14.64
C HIS A 184 2.75 12.16 -13.39
N GLU A 185 3.06 13.44 -13.51
CA GLU A 185 3.07 14.39 -12.39
C GLU A 185 1.77 14.39 -11.59
N SER A 186 0.61 14.31 -12.24
CA SER A 186 -0.71 14.27 -11.59
C SER A 186 -0.87 13.05 -10.68
N LEU A 187 -0.45 11.87 -11.15
CA LEU A 187 -0.45 10.61 -10.41
C LEU A 187 0.57 10.61 -9.28
N VAL A 188 1.79 11.07 -9.55
CA VAL A 188 2.85 11.16 -8.52
C VAL A 188 2.41 12.11 -7.41
N SER A 189 1.86 13.27 -7.77
CA SER A 189 1.40 14.28 -6.82
C SER A 189 0.23 13.81 -5.96
N LEU A 190 -0.50 12.77 -6.39
CA LEU A 190 -1.58 12.19 -5.62
C LEU A 190 -1.08 11.45 -4.38
N LEU A 191 0.02 10.72 -4.54
CA LEU A 191 0.55 9.82 -3.53
C LEU A 191 1.89 10.28 -2.95
N ALA A 192 2.50 11.33 -3.46
CA ALA A 192 3.69 11.90 -2.84
C ALA A 192 3.31 12.76 -1.63
N PHE A 193 4.11 12.69 -0.57
CA PHE A 193 3.97 13.62 0.55
C PHE A 193 4.14 15.06 0.03
N PRO A 194 3.34 16.03 0.52
CA PRO A 194 3.56 17.44 0.23
C PRO A 194 4.99 17.82 0.62
N ASP A 195 5.70 18.54 -0.26
CA ASP A 195 6.97 19.16 0.14
C ASP A 195 6.66 20.15 1.28
N LEU A 196 7.39 20.05 2.40
CA LEU A 196 7.29 20.95 3.56
C LEU A 196 7.78 22.35 3.24
#